data_AF-A0A2S6SA91-F1
#
_entry.id   AF-A0A2S6SA91-F1
#
_cell.length_a   1.000
_cell.length_b   1.000
_cell.length_c   1.000
_cell.angle_alpha   90.00
_cell.angle_beta   90.00
_cell.angle_gamma   90.00
#
_symmetry.space_group_name_H-M   'P 1'
#
loop_
_entity.id
_entity.type
_entity.pdbx_description
1 polymer ?
#
loop_
_entity_poly.entity_id
_entity_poly.type
_entity_poly.pdbx_seq_one_letter_code
_entity_poly.pdbx_strand_id
1 'polypeptide(L)'
;LSNESITGTATYNILPFEAATYFNKIDCFCFKNQTLEPGEEIILPVNFYIDPKILEDKSTNYIDSIVLSYTFFYSNNNFEKVSQYKY
;
A
#
# COMPACT_ATOMS: atom_id res chain seq x y z
N LEU A 1 -5.71 19.29 -8.70
CA LEU A 1 -6.85 18.67 -9.40
C LEU A 1 -6.55 18.70 -10.90
N SER A 2 -6.68 17.56 -11.58
CA SER A 2 -6.45 17.46 -13.03
C SER A 2 -7.71 17.86 -13.80
N ASN A 3 -7.52 18.37 -15.01
CA ASN A 3 -8.61 18.64 -15.96
C ASN A 3 -8.88 17.45 -16.89
N GLU A 4 -8.10 16.37 -16.76
CA GLU A 4 -8.19 15.15 -17.54
C GLU A 4 -8.34 13.94 -16.61
N SER A 5 -9.05 12.91 -17.10
CA SER A 5 -9.24 11.66 -16.36
C SER A 5 -7.88 10.96 -16.17
N ILE A 6 -7.57 10.63 -14.92
CA ILE A 6 -6.30 10.01 -14.54
C ILE A 6 -6.57 8.59 -14.09
N THR A 7 -5.91 7.62 -14.71
CA THR A 7 -5.85 6.27 -14.15
C THR A 7 -4.53 6.10 -13.40
N GLY A 8 -4.60 5.64 -12.16
CA GLY A 8 -3.42 5.37 -11.35
C GLY A 8 -3.55 4.11 -10.51
N THR A 9 -2.40 3.70 -9.97
CA THR A 9 -2.26 2.54 -9.09
C THR A 9 -1.33 2.93 -7.94
N ALA A 10 -1.47 2.29 -6.79
CA ALA A 10 -0.66 2.61 -5.63
C ALA A 10 0.11 1.39 -5.15
N THR A 11 1.40 1.52 -4.90
CA THR A 11 2.14 0.49 -4.16
C THR A 11 2.32 0.92 -2.72
N TYR A 12 2.66 -0.03 -1.85
CA TYR A 12 2.95 0.24 -0.45
C TYR A 12 4.16 -0.54 0.04
N ASN A 13 4.77 -0.03 1.11
CA ASN A 13 5.80 -0.71 1.87
C ASN A 13 5.59 -0.54 3.38
N ILE A 14 6.03 -1.55 4.13
CA ILE A 14 6.05 -1.57 5.60
C ILE A 14 7.50 -1.58 6.06
N LEU A 15 7.83 -0.75 7.04
CA LEU A 15 9.12 -0.73 7.72
C LEU A 15 8.91 -0.71 9.24
N PRO A 16 9.76 -1.39 10.04
CA PRO A 16 10.77 -2.37 9.63
C PRO A 16 10.17 -3.58 8.88
N PHE A 17 10.97 -4.27 8.06
CA PHE A 17 10.45 -5.33 7.18
C PHE A 17 9.93 -6.54 7.96
N GLU A 18 10.49 -6.80 9.13
CA GLU A 18 10.11 -7.87 10.05
C GLU A 18 8.67 -7.69 10.56
N ALA A 19 8.23 -6.44 10.71
CA ALA A 19 6.85 -6.12 11.08
C ALA A 19 5.84 -6.46 9.98
N ALA A 20 6.28 -6.56 8.71
CA ALA A 20 5.39 -6.85 7.58
C ALA A 20 4.70 -8.21 7.71
N THR A 21 5.36 -9.20 8.34
CA THR A 21 4.79 -10.53 8.59
C THR A 21 3.57 -10.50 9.51
N TYR A 22 3.53 -9.53 10.42
CA TYR A 22 2.46 -9.35 11.40
C TYR A 22 1.41 -8.32 10.96
N PHE A 23 1.70 -7.57 9.89
CA PHE A 23 0.84 -6.53 9.37
C PHE A 23 -0.17 -7.11 8.37
N ASN A 24 -1.40 -7.33 8.83
CA ASN A 24 -2.48 -7.80 8.01
C ASN A 24 -3.25 -6.62 7.41
N LYS A 25 -3.14 -6.46 6.09
CA LYS A 25 -3.90 -5.45 5.34
C LYS A 25 -5.29 -6.02 5.00
N ILE A 26 -6.33 -5.43 5.57
CA ILE A 26 -7.71 -5.93 5.43
C ILE A 26 -8.34 -5.44 4.12
N ASP A 27 -8.17 -4.16 3.79
CA ASP A 27 -8.66 -3.59 2.53
C ASP A 27 -7.51 -3.03 1.69
N CYS A 28 -7.43 -3.50 0.44
CA CYS A 28 -6.33 -3.16 -0.46
C CYS A 28 -6.83 -2.43 -1.71
N PHE A 29 -6.78 -1.09 -1.66
CA PHE A 29 -6.92 -0.24 -2.85
C PHE A 29 -5.67 -0.24 -3.73
N CYS A 30 -4.51 -0.64 -3.20
CA CYS A 30 -3.22 -0.58 -3.90
C CYS A 30 -3.22 -1.24 -5.27
N PHE A 31 -3.87 -2.38 -5.40
CA PHE A 31 -3.73 -3.21 -6.61
C PHE A 31 -4.85 -3.03 -7.62
N LYS A 32 -5.77 -2.08 -7.39
CA LYS A 32 -6.83 -1.78 -8.35
C LYS A 32 -6.48 -0.49 -9.07
N ASN A 33 -6.52 -0.54 -10.40
CA ASN A 33 -6.51 0.67 -11.20
C ASN A 33 -7.72 1.50 -10.80
N GLN A 34 -7.47 2.72 -10.33
CA GLN A 34 -8.51 3.68 -10.02
C GLN A 34 -8.45 4.78 -11.06
N THR A 35 -9.58 5.01 -11.72
CA THR A 35 -9.76 6.14 -12.63
C THR A 35 -10.42 7.25 -11.84
N LEU A 36 -9.79 8.42 -11.86
CA LEU A 36 -10.25 9.66 -11.24
C LEU A 36 -10.67 10.61 -12.32
N GLU A 37 -11.94 11.02 -12.30
CA GLU A 37 -12.45 12.02 -13.21
C GLU A 37 -11.91 13.42 -12.88
N PRO A 38 -11.96 14.38 -13.83
CA PRO A 38 -11.51 15.74 -13.60
C PRO A 38 -12.15 16.37 -12.37
N GLY A 39 -11.32 16.82 -11.42
CA GLY A 39 -11.79 17.42 -10.17
C GLY A 39 -12.38 16.45 -9.14
N GLU A 40 -12.36 15.14 -9.40
CA GLU A 40 -12.85 14.13 -8.45
C GLU A 40 -11.90 13.97 -7.26
N GLU A 41 -12.49 13.94 -6.06
CA GLU A 41 -11.80 13.60 -4.83
C GLU A 41 -12.31 12.24 -4.32
N ILE A 42 -11.38 11.34 -3.98
CA ILE A 42 -11.72 10.05 -3.40
C ILE A 42 -11.10 9.90 -2.02
N ILE A 43 -11.83 9.23 -1.14
CA ILE A 43 -11.32 8.83 0.17
C ILE A 43 -10.86 7.37 0.06
N LEU A 44 -9.59 7.13 0.38
CA LEU A 44 -8.99 5.79 0.40
C LEU A 44 -8.76 5.37 1.87
N PRO A 45 -9.75 4.76 2.54
CA PRO A 45 -9.58 4.31 3.91
C PRO A 45 -8.56 3.17 3.97
N VAL A 46 -7.70 3.19 4.99
CA VAL A 46 -6.72 2.13 5.25
C VAL A 46 -7.17 1.33 6.48
N ASN A 47 -7.66 0.12 6.24
CA ASN A 47 -8.01 -0.83 7.29
C ASN A 47 -6.90 -1.87 7.44
N PHE A 48 -6.33 -1.96 8.64
CA PHE A 48 -5.26 -2.89 8.95
C PHE A 48 -5.39 -3.45 10.37
N TYR A 49 -4.74 -4.59 10.57
CA TYR A 49 -4.63 -5.26 11.86
C TYR A 49 -3.19 -5.72 12.06
N ILE A 50 -2.65 -5.51 13.26
CA ILE A 50 -1.32 -5.99 13.64
C ILE A 50 -1.52 -7.22 14.52
N ASP A 51 -0.98 -8.36 14.11
CA ASP A 51 -1.04 -9.58 14.90
C ASP A 51 -0.23 -9.39 16.20
N PRO A 52 -0.84 -9.58 17.39
CA PRO A 52 -0.17 -9.40 18.68
C PRO A 52 1.03 -10.33 18.87
N LYS A 53 1.18 -11.40 18.08
CA LYS A 53 2.37 -12.25 18.07
C LYS A 53 3.67 -11.50 17.78
N ILE A 54 3.61 -10.30 17.21
CA ILE A 54 4.78 -9.43 17.04
C ILE A 54 5.49 -9.12 18.38
N LEU A 55 4.78 -9.21 19.51
CA LEU A 55 5.33 -8.99 20.84
C LEU A 55 6.03 -10.23 21.42
N GLU A 56 5.79 -11.41 20.84
CA GLU A 56 6.38 -12.67 21.28
C GLU A 56 7.64 -13.04 20.48
N ASP A 57 7.80 -12.47 19.28
CA ASP A 57 8.93 -12.71 18.40
C ASP A 57 10.14 -11.84 18.77
N LYS A 58 11.22 -12.52 19.17
CA LYS A 58 12.50 -11.90 19.51
C LYS A 58 13.08 -11.02 18.40
N SER A 59 12.78 -11.34 17.13
CA SER A 59 13.24 -10.58 15.98
C SER A 59 12.52 -9.24 15.83
N THR A 60 11.39 -9.04 16.49
CA THR A 60 10.58 -7.81 16.42
C THR A 60 10.49 -7.06 17.74
N ASN A 61 11.10 -7.56 18.82
CA ASN A 61 11.11 -6.93 20.14
C ASN A 61 11.70 -5.50 20.18
N TYR A 62 12.46 -5.09 19.17
CA TYR A 62 13.03 -3.75 19.08
C TYR A 62 12.12 -2.76 18.33
N ILE A 63 10.99 -3.21 17.80
CA ILE A 63 10.11 -2.42 16.93
C ILE A 63 9.12 -1.64 17.79
N ASP A 64 9.40 -0.36 18.00
CA ASP A 64 8.49 0.57 18.69
C ASP A 64 7.56 1.32 17.73
N SER A 65 7.88 1.31 16.43
CA SER A 65 7.14 2.04 15.40
C SER A 65 7.10 1.27 14.09
N ILE A 66 5.93 1.25 13.45
CA ILE A 66 5.74 0.72 12.10
C ILE A 66 5.39 1.87 11.17
N VAL A 67 6.10 1.98 10.06
CA VAL A 67 5.88 2.98 9.01
C VAL A 67 5.25 2.30 7.81
N LEU A 68 4.05 2.75 7.45
CA LEU A 68 3.36 2.38 6.22
C LEU A 68 3.50 3.53 5.22
N SER A 69 4.25 3.30 4.15
CA SER A 69 4.41 4.27 3.06
C SER A 69 3.60 3.81 1.86
N TYR A 70 2.88 4.74 1.24
CA TYR A 70 2.15 4.54 -0.02
C TYR A 70 2.74 5.43 -1.10
N THR A 71 2.92 4.88 -2.29
CA THR A 71 3.33 5.65 -3.47
C THR A 71 2.30 5.46 -4.56
N PHE A 72 1.66 6.57 -4.97
CA PHE A 72 0.71 6.58 -6.07
C PHE A 72 1.42 6.88 -7.38
N PHE A 73 1.12 6.09 -8.41
CA PHE A 73 1.69 6.23 -9.74
C PHE A 73 0.60 6.37 -10.80
N TYR A 74 0.88 7.19 -11.81
CA TYR A 74 0.06 7.27 -13.01
C TYR A 74 0.26 6.02 -13.86
N SER A 75 -0.84 5.37 -14.25
CA SER A 75 -0.82 4.24 -15.18
C SER A 75 -0.61 4.76 -16.61
N ASN A 76 0.62 5.05 -16.99
CA ASN A 76 1.00 5.14 -18.40
C ASN A 76 1.58 3.79 -18.84
N ASN A 77 0.77 2.94 -19.51
CA ASN A 77 1.08 1.74 -20.33
C ASN A 77 2.26 0.78 -19.96
N ASN A 78 2.99 0.98 -18.87
CA ASN A 78 4.21 0.26 -18.49
C ASN A 78 4.07 -0.48 -17.15
N PHE A 79 2.89 -0.44 -16.52
CA PHE A 79 2.64 -1.03 -15.21
C PHE A 79 2.38 -2.54 -15.22
N GLU A 80 2.03 -3.14 -16.35
CA GLU A 80 1.88 -4.61 -16.45
C GLU A 80 3.17 -5.36 -16.12
N LYS A 81 4.34 -4.74 -16.26
CA LYS A 81 5.63 -5.38 -16.01
C LYS A 81 6.06 -5.41 -14.55
N VAL A 82 5.63 -4.48 -13.70
CA VAL A 82 6.22 -4.36 -12.33
C VAL A 82 5.61 -5.37 -11.35
N SER A 83 4.32 -5.70 -11.51
CA SER A 83 3.60 -6.63 -10.62
C SER A 83 3.97 -8.10 -10.85
N GLN A 84 4.58 -8.42 -11.99
CA GLN A 84 4.95 -9.79 -12.37
C GLN A 84 6.31 -10.25 -11.82
N TYR A 85 7.16 -9.33 -11.34
CA TYR A 85 8.50 -9.67 -10.81
C TYR A 85 8.57 -9.74 -9.28
N LYS A 86 7.43 -9.78 -8.59
CA LYS A 86 7.40 -9.83 -7.13
C LYS A 86 6.51 -10.97 -6.61
N TYR A 87 6.78 -12.18 -7.10
CA TYR A 87 6.50 -13.46 -6.42
C TYR A 87 7.64 -14.42 -6.70
#